data_AF-A0A3M3R0Z2-F1
#
_entry.id   AF-A0A3M3R0Z2-F1
#
_cell.length_a   1.000
_cell.length_b   1.000
_cell.length_c   1.000
_cell.angle_alpha   90.00
_cell.angle_beta   90.00
_cell.angle_gamma   90.00
#
_symmetry.space_group_name_H-M   'P 1'
#
loop_
_entity.id
_entity.type
_entity.pdbx_description
1 polymer ?
#
loop_
_entity_poly.entity_id
_entity_poly.type
_entity_poly.pdbx_seq_one_letter_code
_entity_poly.pdbx_strand_id
1 'polypeptide(L)' 'CGKYLPKVYEALKMATPGPTPKLYFAQMAKAFLNVDPFRCVLCGARMVYTAAISGLTVQGLVLNAQAIAQMRYVKP' A
#
# COMPACT_ATOMS: atom_id res chain seq x y z
N CYS A 1 3.66 0.57 -18.49
CA CYS A 1 2.62 -0.49 -18.37
C CYS A 1 1.53 -0.30 -19.42
N GLY A 2 0.91 -1.39 -19.91
CA GLY A 2 -0.40 -1.32 -20.60
C GLY A 2 -0.48 -1.12 -22.12
N LYS A 3 0.58 -1.35 -22.92
CA LYS A 3 0.55 -1.08 -24.39
C LYS A 3 -0.47 -1.90 -25.19
N TYR A 4 -0.84 -3.09 -24.72
CA TYR A 4 -1.71 -4.02 -25.45
C TYR A 4 -3.17 -4.03 -24.98
N LEU A 5 -3.48 -3.43 -23.83
CA LEU A 5 -4.83 -3.41 -23.28
C LEU A 5 -5.86 -2.75 -24.23
N PRO A 6 -5.53 -1.65 -24.95
CA PRO A 6 -6.46 -1.05 -25.91
C PRO A 6 -6.85 -2.00 -27.06
N LYS A 7 -5.91 -2.79 -27.56
CA LYS A 7 -6.16 -3.77 -28.64
C LYS A 7 -7.09 -4.89 -28.20
N VAL A 8 -7.03 -5.27 -26.93
CA VAL A 8 -7.93 -6.28 -26.34
C VAL A 8 -9.36 -5.73 -26.26
N TYR A 9 -9.55 -4.48 -25.83
CA TYR A 9 -10.89 -3.87 -25.81
C TYR A 9 -11.51 -3.75 -27.19
N GLU A 10 -10.72 -3.38 -28.19
CA GLU A 10 -11.16 -3.32 -29.59
C GLU A 10 -11.57 -4.71 -30.12
N ALA A 11 -10.74 -5.73 -29.89
CA ALA A 11 -11.03 -7.10 -30.29
C ALA A 11 -12.29 -7.68 -29.62
N LEU A 12 -12.51 -7.33 -28.35
CA LEU A 12 -13.66 -7.78 -27.57
C LEU A 12 -14.91 -6.90 -27.72
N LYS A 13 -14.86 -5.85 -28.56
CA LYS A 13 -15.94 -4.85 -28.71
C LYS A 13 -16.40 -4.26 -27.36
N MET A 14 -15.47 -4.11 -26.42
CA MET A 14 -15.73 -3.53 -25.11
C MET A 14 -15.63 -2.00 -25.19
N ALA A 15 -16.49 -1.30 -24.46
CA ALA A 15 -16.33 0.13 -24.28
C ALA A 15 -14.97 0.42 -23.62
N THR A 16 -14.26 1.43 -24.12
CA THR A 16 -13.03 1.89 -23.49
C THR A 16 -13.35 2.36 -22.08
N PRO A 17 -12.66 1.84 -21.05
CA PRO A 17 -12.87 2.30 -19.69
C PRO A 17 -12.59 3.80 -19.60
N GLY A 18 -13.44 4.51 -18.86
CA GLY A 18 -13.16 5.90 -18.48
C GLY A 18 -11.86 6.01 -17.67
N PRO A 19 -11.37 7.25 -17.45
CA PRO A 19 -10.19 7.47 -16.62
C PRO A 19 -10.37 6.82 -15.26
N THR A 20 -9.44 5.95 -14.89
CA THR A 20 -9.46 5.31 -13.58
C THR A 20 -9.20 6.37 -12.51
N PRO A 21 -9.96 6.35 -11.40
CA PRO A 21 -9.65 7.22 -10.28
C PRO A 21 -8.21 6.94 -9.83
N LYS A 22 -7.47 7.99 -9.45
CA LYS A 22 -6.15 7.83 -8.84
C LYS A 22 -6.33 7.08 -7.52
N LEU A 23 -6.00 5.79 -7.53
CA LEU A 23 -6.03 4.96 -6.34
C LEU A 23 -4.76 5.20 -5.53
N TYR A 24 -4.93 5.64 -4.29
CA TYR A 24 -3.85 5.71 -3.32
C TYR A 24 -3.68 4.35 -2.63
N PHE A 25 -2.49 4.07 -2.10
CA PHE A 25 -2.17 2.81 -1.42
C PHE A 25 -3.25 2.39 -0.41
N ALA A 26 -3.74 3.33 0.39
CA ALA A 26 -4.76 3.04 1.39
C ALA A 26 -6.12 2.64 0.79
N GLN A 27 -6.51 3.24 -0.34
CA GLN A 27 -7.75 2.87 -1.03
C GLN A 27 -7.61 1.46 -1.63
N MET A 28 -6.45 1.13 -2.18
CA MET A 28 -6.16 -0.22 -2.68
C MET A 28 -6.14 -1.24 -1.55
N ALA A 29 -5.44 -0.95 -0.44
CA ALA A 29 -5.37 -1.85 0.71
C ALA A 29 -6.74 -2.12 1.30
N LYS A 30 -7.58 -1.08 1.40
CA LYS A 30 -8.97 -1.22 1.85
C LYS A 30 -9.81 -2.10 0.93
N ALA A 31 -9.70 -1.93 -0.38
CA ALA A 31 -10.45 -2.74 -1.35
C ALA A 31 -9.93 -4.19 -1.40
N PHE A 32 -8.63 -4.40 -1.25
CA PHE A 32 -7.99 -5.70 -1.43
C PHE A 32 -8.03 -6.58 -0.18
N LEU A 33 -7.73 -5.98 0.99
CA LEU A 33 -7.64 -6.69 2.26
C LEU A 33 -8.94 -6.59 3.07
N ASN A 34 -9.91 -5.79 2.63
CA ASN A 34 -11.12 -5.42 3.39
C ASN A 34 -10.80 -4.84 4.78
N VAL A 35 -9.59 -4.32 4.96
CA VAL A 35 -9.12 -3.69 6.21
C VAL A 35 -8.77 -2.25 5.89
N ASP A 36 -9.34 -1.32 6.65
CA ASP A 36 -8.98 0.08 6.55
C ASP A 36 -7.64 0.31 7.27
N PRO A 37 -6.54 0.63 6.56
CA PRO A 37 -5.24 0.84 7.19
C PRO A 37 -5.21 2.06 8.12
N PHE A 38 -6.24 2.92 8.06
CA PHE A 38 -6.42 4.03 8.99
C PHE A 38 -7.38 3.71 10.12
N ARG A 39 -7.75 2.44 10.35
CA ARG A 39 -8.54 2.05 11.52
C ARG A 39 -7.61 1.43 12.56
N CYS A 40 -7.63 1.98 13.77
CA CYS A 40 -6.88 1.41 14.89
C CYS A 40 -7.37 -0.01 15.18
N VAL A 41 -6.45 -0.98 15.21
CA VAL A 41 -6.78 -2.40 15.47
C VAL A 41 -7.32 -2.63 16.89
N LEU A 42 -6.96 -1.76 17.84
CA LEU A 42 -7.37 -1.89 19.24
C LEU A 42 -8.71 -1.21 19.54
N CYS A 43 -8.87 0.05 19.12
CA CYS A 43 -10.04 0.86 19.51
C CYS A 43 -10.95 1.25 18.33
N GLY A 44 -10.58 0.95 17.09
CA GLY A 44 -11.35 1.31 15.91
C GLY A 44 -11.35 2.80 15.55
N ALA A 45 -10.65 3.66 16.32
CA ALA A 45 -10.52 5.08 16.00
C ALA A 45 -9.80 5.29 14.66
N ARG A 46 -10.12 6.40 13.98
CA ARG A 46 -9.50 6.78 12.71
C ARG A 46 -8.09 7.35 12.97
N MET A 47 -7.08 6.70 12.41
CA MET A 47 -5.69 7.13 12.41
C MET A 47 -5.44 8.12 11.26
N VAL A 48 -4.48 9.02 11.45
CA VAL A 48 -4.05 10.00 10.43
C VAL A 48 -2.67 9.60 9.94
N TYR A 49 -2.47 9.63 8.62
CA TYR A 49 -1.16 9.40 8.03
C TYR A 49 -0.19 10.52 8.45
N THR A 50 0.90 10.17 9.11
CA THR A 50 1.96 11.11 9.51
C THR A 50 3.19 10.99 8.62
N ALA A 51 3.66 9.76 8.38
CA ALA A 51 4.82 9.49 7.53
C ALA A 51 4.84 8.03 7.05
N ALA A 52 5.58 7.77 5.99
CA ALA A 52 5.99 6.44 5.58
C ALA A 52 7.50 6.32 5.81
N ILE A 53 7.89 5.36 6.65
CA ILE A 53 9.30 5.07 6.92
C ILE A 53 9.64 3.79 6.16
N SER A 54 10.58 3.87 5.23
CA SER A 54 11.08 2.69 4.52
C SER A 54 11.76 1.73 5.50
N GLY A 55 11.32 0.48 5.53
CA GLY A 55 12.01 -0.58 6.27
C GLY A 55 13.28 -1.06 5.57
N LEU A 56 14.07 -1.85 6.28
CA LEU A 56 15.22 -2.56 5.71
C LEU A 56 14.74 -3.73 4.83
N THR A 57 15.55 -4.11 3.84
CA THR A 57 15.34 -5.37 3.10
C THR A 57 15.47 -6.57 4.03
N VAL A 58 14.96 -7.74 3.65
CA VAL A 58 15.08 -8.97 4.48
C VAL A 58 16.52 -9.24 4.88
N GLN A 59 17.46 -9.11 3.94
CA GLN A 59 18.88 -9.25 4.23
C GLN A 59 19.38 -8.18 5.22
N GLY A 60 18.94 -6.94 5.08
CA GLY A 60 19.25 -5.86 6.02
C GLY A 60 18.67 -6.09 7.42
N LEU A 61 17.49 -6.70 7.52
CA LEU A 61 16.88 -7.08 8.80
C LEU A 61 17.71 -8.15 9.51
N VAL A 62 18.17 -9.17 8.78
CA VAL A 62 19.01 -10.25 9.35
C VAL A 62 20.36 -9.71 9.79
N LEU A 63 21.02 -8.91 8.95
CA LEU A 63 22.33 -8.32 9.26
C LEU A 63 22.29 -7.41 10.50
N ASN A 64 21.18 -6.69 10.70
CA ASN A 64 21.06 -5.70 11.77
C ASN A 64 20.15 -6.16 12.93
N ALA A 65 19.82 -7.46 13.03
CA ALA A 65 18.82 -7.97 13.96
C ALA A 65 19.08 -7.55 15.43
N GLN A 66 20.34 -7.58 15.87
CA GLN A 66 20.71 -7.18 17.23
C GLN A 66 20.52 -5.67 17.47
N ALA A 67 20.92 -4.83 16.53
CA ALA A 67 20.74 -3.38 16.63
C ALA A 67 19.24 -3.01 16.59
N ILE A 68 18.46 -3.68 15.74
CA ILE A 68 17.01 -3.50 15.63
C ILE A 68 16.31 -3.84 16.94
N ALA A 69 16.68 -4.96 17.58
CA ALA A 69 16.12 -5.38 18.86
C ALA A 69 16.36 -4.37 20.00
N GLN A 70 17.39 -3.52 19.87
CA GLN A 70 17.73 -2.50 20.85
C GLN A 70 17.16 -1.12 20.52
N MET A 71 16.50 -0.95 19.36
CA MET A 71 15.92 0.33 18.99
C MET A 71 14.79 0.72 19.95
N ARG A 72 14.80 1.98 20.38
CA ARG A 72 13.70 2.59 21.14
C ARG A 72 12.73 3.28 20.18
N TYR A 73 11.47 3.35 20.58
CA TYR A 73 10.46 4.11 19.84
C TYR A 73 10.90 5.58 19.71
N VAL A 74 11.15 6.03 18.49
CA VAL A 74 11.42 7.43 18.18
C VAL A 74 10.09 8.09 17.91
N LYS A 75 9.69 9.02 18.78
CA LYS A 75 8.52 9.85 18.56
C LYS A 75 8.83 10.82 17.40
N PRO A 76 7.94 10.99 16.42
CA PRO A 76 8.10 11.99 15.37
C PRO A 76 8.10 13.42 15.93
#